data_AF-A0A966R307-F1
#
_entry.id   AF-A0A966R307-F1
#
_cell.length_a   1.000
_cell.length_b   1.000
_cell.length_c   1.000
_cell.angle_alpha   90.00
_cell.angle_beta   90.00
_cell.angle_gamma   90.00
#
_symmetry.space_group_name_H-M   'P 1'
#
loop_
_entity.id
_entity.type
_entity.pdbx_description
1 polymer ?
#
loop_
_entity_poly.entity_id
_entity_poly.type
_entity_poly.pdbx_seq_one_letter_code
_entity_poly.pdbx_strand_id
1 'polypeptide(L)' 'MSYQKGDRVRLVRMGDDPDPVAPGTEGVVVHTADLYFPGERPQMQVSVNWDNGRSLSCIVPPDVLIRVDSAQP' A
#
# COMPACT_ATOMS: atom_id res chain seq x y z
N MET A 1 -11.65 1.65 4.27
CA MET A 1 -10.48 1.61 5.18
C MET A 1 -9.55 2.74 4.80
N SER A 2 -9.13 3.56 5.76
CA SER A 2 -8.11 4.61 5.54
C SER A 2 -6.74 4.07 5.99
N TYR A 3 -5.71 4.27 5.16
CA TYR A 3 -4.32 4.05 5.54
C TYR A 3 -3.74 5.37 6.05
N GLN A 4 -2.86 5.29 7.04
CA GLN A 4 -2.17 6.46 7.58
C GLN A 4 -0.69 6.17 7.80
N LYS A 5 0.12 7.23 7.84
CA LYS A 5 1.53 7.13 8.17
C LYS A 5 1.73 6.40 9.50
N GLY A 6 2.65 5.44 9.50
CA GLY A 6 2.94 4.57 10.64
C GLY A 6 2.16 3.26 10.64
N ASP A 7 1.12 3.11 9.82
CA ASP A 7 0.43 1.83 9.70
C ASP A 7 1.37 0.74 9.19
N ARG A 8 1.25 -0.44 9.79
CA ARG A 8 1.86 -1.66 9.27
C ARG A 8 0.93 -2.29 8.25
N VAL A 9 1.44 -2.59 7.08
CA VAL A 9 0.66 -3.17 5.98
C VAL A 9 1.34 -4.38 5.37
N ARG A 10 0.54 -5.26 4.79
CA ARG A 10 0.98 -6.36 3.94
C ARG A 10 0.38 -6.20 2.56
N LEU A 11 1.21 -6.39 1.53
CA LEU A 11 0.75 -6.43 0.16
C LEU A 11 -0.04 -7.71 -0.10
N VAL A 12 -1.27 -7.59 -0.56
CA VAL A 12 -2.08 -8.73 -1.04
C VAL A 12 -1.96 -8.88 -2.54
N ARG A 13 -2.04 -7.76 -3.28
CA ARG A 13 -1.91 -7.75 -4.73
C ARG A 13 -1.43 -6.39 -5.20
N MET A 14 -0.43 -6.40 -6.06
CA MET A 14 -0.05 -5.24 -6.87
C MET A 14 -0.72 -5.36 -8.25
N GLY A 15 -1.15 -4.23 -8.80
CA GLY A 15 -1.69 -4.12 -10.15
C GLY A 15 -0.64 -4.37 -11.21
N ASP A 16 -0.76 -3.68 -12.34
CA ASP A 16 0.10 -3.88 -13.51
C ASP A 16 1.46 -3.18 -13.40
N ASP A 17 2.05 -3.16 -12.19
CA ASP A 17 3.38 -2.59 -11.96
C ASP A 17 4.45 -3.48 -12.65
N PRO A 18 5.33 -2.91 -13.49
CA PRO A 18 6.35 -3.67 -14.22
C PRO A 18 7.47 -4.23 -13.34
N ASP A 19 7.65 -3.71 -12.12
CA ASP A 19 8.58 -4.21 -11.12
C ASP A 19 7.90 -4.26 -9.74
N PRO A 20 6.96 -5.20 -9.54
CA PRO A 20 6.08 -5.19 -8.38
C PRO A 20 6.83 -5.62 -7.11
N VAL A 21 6.33 -5.18 -5.95
CA VAL A 21 6.67 -5.87 -4.69
C VAL A 21 5.91 -7.20 -4.65
N ALA A 22 6.55 -8.25 -4.16
CA ALA A 22 5.92 -9.58 -4.10
C ALA A 22 4.74 -9.59 -3.11
N PRO A 23 3.59 -10.20 -3.44
CA PRO A 23 2.51 -10.44 -2.48
C PRO A 23 3.03 -11.13 -1.20
N GLY A 24 2.48 -10.73 -0.06
CA GLY A 24 2.93 -11.18 1.26
C GLY A 24 4.02 -10.31 1.89
N THR A 25 4.68 -9.44 1.11
CA THR A 25 5.68 -8.50 1.65
C THR A 25 5.00 -7.49 2.58
N GLU A 26 5.61 -7.26 3.74
CA GLU A 26 5.15 -6.26 4.69
C GLU A 26 5.97 -4.97 4.62
N GLY A 27 5.40 -3.89 5.13
CA GLY A 27 6.04 -2.59 5.16
C GLY A 27 5.32 -1.60 6.06
N VAL A 28 5.96 -0.44 6.26
CA VAL A 28 5.40 0.67 7.02
C VAL A 28 4.98 1.78 6.07
N VAL A 29 3.74 2.25 6.22
CA VAL A 29 3.24 3.39 5.46
C VAL A 29 3.98 4.66 5.91
N VAL A 30 4.58 5.37 4.97
CA VAL A 30 5.32 6.61 5.24
C VAL A 30 4.59 7.86 4.79
N HIS A 31 3.66 7.74 3.84
CA HIS A 31 2.85 8.84 3.32
C HIS A 31 1.57 8.31 2.67
N THR A 32 0.50 9.08 2.74
CA THR A 32 -0.75 8.84 2.02
C THR A 32 -1.27 10.11 1.38
N ALA A 33 -1.86 9.99 0.19
CA ALA A 33 -2.49 11.09 -0.51
C ALA A 33 -3.72 10.59 -1.28
N ASP A 34 -4.81 11.35 -1.22
CA ASP A 34 -5.98 11.07 -2.05
C ASP A 34 -5.67 11.44 -3.51
N LEU A 35 -6.08 10.57 -4.43
CA LEU A 35 -5.95 10.76 -5.86
C LEU A 35 -7.35 10.81 -6.49
N TYR A 36 -7.59 11.90 -7.21
CA TYR A 36 -8.85 12.15 -7.91
C TYR A 36 -8.57 12.31 -9.41
N PHE A 37 -9.01 11.33 -10.20
CA PHE A 37 -8.95 11.38 -11.65
C PHE A 37 -10.38 11.44 -12.22
N PRO A 38 -10.70 12.43 -13.08
CA PRO A 38 -12.02 12.52 -13.69
C PRO A 38 -12.39 11.24 -14.44
N GLY A 39 -13.57 10.68 -14.15
CA GLY A 39 -14.05 9.45 -14.76
C GLY A 39 -13.56 8.15 -14.10
N GLU A 40 -12.69 8.25 -13.09
CA GLU A 40 -12.28 7.11 -12.28
C GLU A 40 -12.92 7.14 -10.89
N ARG A 41 -12.95 5.97 -10.24
CA ARG A 41 -13.28 5.90 -8.81
C ARG A 41 -12.19 6.61 -8.00
N PRO A 42 -12.50 7.18 -6.83
CA PRO A 42 -11.49 7.72 -5.92
C PRO A 42 -10.43 6.68 -5.59
N GLN A 43 -9.16 7.11 -5.60
CA GLN A 43 -8.00 6.29 -5.30
C GLN A 43 -7.19 6.96 -4.19
N MET A 44 -6.27 6.20 -3.60
CA MET A 44 -5.32 6.69 -2.62
C MET A 44 -3.93 6.18 -2.97
N GLN A 45 -2.97 7.09 -3.06
CA GLN A 45 -1.57 6.70 -3.06
C GLN A 45 -1.15 6.36 -1.64
N VAL A 46 -0.54 5.21 -1.45
CA VAL A 46 0.01 4.74 -0.18
C VAL A 46 1.49 4.46 -0.39
N SER A 47 2.35 5.37 0.04
CA SER A 47 3.81 5.17 -0.02
C SER A 47 4.26 4.32 1.15
N VAL A 48 4.99 3.24 0.85
CA VAL A 48 5.41 2.24 1.85
C VAL A 48 6.91 2.02 1.76
N ASN A 49 7.56 1.96 2.92
CA ASN A 49 8.88 1.37 3.06
C ASN A 49 8.69 -0.12 3.37
N TRP A 50 9.02 -0.97 2.41
CA TRP A 50 8.86 -2.42 2.47
C TRP A 50 10.07 -3.07 3.15
N ASP A 51 9.82 -4.15 3.89
CA ASP A 51 10.88 -4.84 4.65
C ASP A 51 11.94 -5.49 3.76
N ASN A 52 11.60 -5.77 2.51
CA ASN A 52 12.56 -6.27 1.53
C ASN A 52 13.54 -5.19 1.03
N GLY A 53 13.53 -4.00 1.65
CA GLY A 53 14.42 -2.88 1.36
C GLY A 53 13.94 -1.96 0.25
N ARG A 54 12.78 -2.23 -0.38
CA ARG A 54 12.21 -1.35 -1.40
C ARG A 54 11.40 -0.21 -0.77
N SER A 55 11.41 0.94 -1.42
CA SER A 55 10.45 2.02 -1.16
C SER A 55 9.61 2.19 -2.43
N LEU A 56 8.34 1.79 -2.36
CA LEU A 56 7.42 1.79 -3.51
C LEU A 56 6.03 2.21 -3.04
N SER A 57 5.33 3.00 -3.86
CA SER A 57 3.95 3.41 -3.59
C SER A 57 2.95 2.45 -4.21
N CYS A 58 1.85 2.20 -3.51
CA CYS A 58 0.67 1.53 -4.04
C CYS A 58 -0.42 2.54 -4.40
N ILE A 59 -1.22 2.24 -5.41
CA ILE A 59 -2.44 2.98 -5.76
C ILE A 59 -3.63 2.11 -5.35
N VAL A 60 -4.35 2.51 -4.29
CA VAL A 60 -5.45 1.74 -3.72
C VAL A 60 -6.79 2.43 -4.01
N PRO A 61 -7.71 1.77 -4.75
CA PRO A 61 -7.47 0.65 -5.68
C PRO A 61 -6.74 1.13 -6.98
N PRO A 62 -6.14 0.26 -7.80
CA PRO A 62 -6.35 -1.20 -7.90
C PRO A 62 -5.56 -2.06 -6.91
N ASP A 63 -4.46 -1.59 -6.35
CA ASP A 63 -3.65 -2.36 -5.42
C ASP A 63 -4.46 -2.74 -4.17
N VAL A 64 -4.10 -3.87 -3.58
CA VAL A 64 -4.77 -4.41 -2.41
C VAL A 64 -3.73 -4.55 -1.31
N LEU A 65 -3.93 -3.79 -0.24
CA LEU A 65 -3.19 -3.90 1.00
C LEU A 65 -4.14 -4.37 2.10
N ILE A 66 -3.58 -5.00 3.12
CA ILE A 66 -4.26 -5.20 4.40
C ILE A 66 -3.41 -4.57 5.49
N ARG A 67 -4.05 -3.93 6.46
CA ARG A 67 -3.37 -3.54 7.70
C ARG A 67 -3.06 -4.81 8.48
N VAL A 68 -1.82 -4.89 8.97
CA VAL A 68 -1.41 -5.95 9.88
C VAL A 68 -1.58 -5.36 11.28
N ASP A 69 -2.57 -5.82 12.02
CA ASP A 69 -2.65 -5.48 13.43
C ASP A 69 -1.42 -6.07 14.11
N SER A 70 -0.81 -5.30 15.01
CA SER A 70 0.17 -5.82 15.96
C SER A 70 -0.55 -6.73 16.97
N ALA A 71 -1.12 -7.84 16.52
CA ALA A 71 -1.40 -8.95 17.40
C ALA A 71 -0.06 -9.62 17.70
N GLN A 72 0.64 -9.08 18.73
CA GLN A 72 1.47 -9.94 19.57
C GLN A 72 0.60 -11.09 20.05
N PRO A 73 0.99 -12.32 19.72
CA PRO A 73 1.68 -13.16 20.70
C PRO A 73 3.12 -13.51 20.30
#